data_AF-Q8VM00-F1
#
_entry.id   AF-Q8VM00-F1
#
_cell.length_a   1.000
_cell.length_b   1.000
_cell.length_c   1.000
_cell.angle_alpha   90.00
_cell.angle_beta   90.00
_cell.angle_gamma   90.00
#
_symmetry.space_group_name_H-M   'P 1'
#
loop_
_entity.id
_entity.type
_entity.pdbx_description
1 polymer ?
#
loop_
_entity_poly.entity_id
_entity_poly.type
_entity_poly.pdbx_seq_one_letter_code
_entity_poly.pdbx_strand_id
1 'polypeptide(L)'
;MLWGKNLVREYKTLFKDIFNGLLLVMFPSMVGLIMLSKQVVLIISGEEYISAVSSLRILCLALICSIISWIFNDGVLIPTKREKYALYSTIISAILNIIASFLLIGRWGQDAAALAVLIAEAAGMIMNIYWSRDIIKLKDILETHSGAIIGCIIIIVECALVNRYISGNIVSTIVAIIVSVLTYTIMLIIFKDRFSQTFLNRLKFRQ
;
A
#
# COMPACT_ATOMS: atom_id res chain seq x y z
N MET A 1 -22.38 9.67 30.83
CA MET A 1 -21.45 8.79 30.07
C MET A 1 -20.35 9.62 29.39
N LEU A 2 -19.42 10.19 30.15
CA LEU A 2 -18.28 10.95 29.59
C LEU A 2 -17.14 10.03 29.13
N TRP A 3 -16.95 8.89 29.80
CA TRP A 3 -15.89 7.93 29.51
C TRP A 3 -16.02 7.27 28.14
N GLY A 4 -17.23 6.87 27.73
CA GLY A 4 -17.46 6.29 26.42
C GLY A 4 -17.19 7.26 25.26
N LYS A 5 -17.43 8.57 25.45
CA LYS A 5 -17.15 9.58 24.42
C LYS A 5 -15.65 9.84 24.24
N ASN A 6 -14.87 9.83 25.33
CA ASN A 6 -13.41 9.99 25.25
C ASN A 6 -12.75 8.79 24.56
N LEU A 7 -13.15 7.56 24.90
CA LEU A 7 -12.61 6.34 24.27
C LEU A 7 -12.89 6.28 22.76
N VAL A 8 -14.09 6.67 22.33
CA VAL A 8 -14.44 6.74 20.89
C VAL A 8 -13.63 7.82 20.17
N ARG A 9 -13.38 8.96 20.82
CA ARG A 9 -12.56 10.03 20.25
C ARG A 9 -11.10 9.59 20.12
N GLU A 10 -10.55 8.99 21.16
CA GLU A 10 -9.19 8.45 21.20
C GLU A 10 -8.99 7.36 20.14
N TYR A 11 -9.93 6.42 20.02
CA TYR A 11 -9.91 5.41 18.96
C TYR A 11 -9.89 6.04 17.56
N LYS A 12 -10.72 7.05 17.29
CA LYS A 12 -10.73 7.74 15.99
C LYS A 12 -9.41 8.47 15.71
N THR A 13 -8.81 9.09 16.72
CA THR A 13 -7.51 9.75 16.59
C THR A 13 -6.39 8.73 16.32
N LEU A 14 -6.34 7.62 17.07
CA LEU A 14 -5.36 6.56 16.87
C LEU A 14 -5.51 5.90 15.48
N PHE A 15 -6.74 5.58 15.08
CA PHE A 15 -7.00 5.01 13.76
C PHE A 15 -6.56 5.97 12.65
N LYS A 16 -6.84 7.26 12.80
CA LYS A 16 -6.41 8.30 11.86
C LYS A 16 -4.88 8.37 11.75
N ASP A 17 -4.17 8.38 12.89
CA ASP A 17 -2.71 8.43 12.91
C ASP A 17 -2.09 7.18 12.24
N ILE A 18 -2.64 6.00 12.52
CA ILE A 18 -2.20 4.74 11.89
C ILE A 18 -2.48 4.78 10.39
N PHE A 19 -3.70 5.16 9.98
CA PHE A 19 -4.09 5.20 8.57
C PHE A 19 -3.21 6.16 7.78
N ASN A 20 -3.00 7.37 8.28
CA ASN A 20 -2.15 8.36 7.63
C ASN A 20 -0.66 7.97 7.61
N GLY A 21 -0.13 7.42 8.70
CA GLY A 21 1.24 6.90 8.74
C GLY A 21 1.46 5.75 7.76
N LEU A 22 0.46 4.88 7.62
CA LEU A 22 0.48 3.77 6.68
C LEU A 22 0.44 4.26 5.23
N LEU A 23 -0.42 5.23 4.90
CA LEU A 23 -0.45 5.85 3.55
C LEU A 23 0.92 6.48 3.21
N LEU A 24 1.49 7.22 4.15
CA LEU A 24 2.78 7.90 3.99
C LEU A 24 3.93 6.95 3.67
N VAL A 25 3.91 5.73 4.21
CA VAL A 25 4.91 4.69 3.94
C VAL A 25 4.56 3.89 2.68
N MET A 26 3.29 3.55 2.51
CA MET A 26 2.80 2.69 1.44
C MET A 26 2.98 3.34 0.07
N PHE A 27 2.59 4.61 -0.12
CA PHE A 27 2.71 5.29 -1.41
C PHE A 27 4.15 5.30 -1.96
N PRO A 28 5.18 5.80 -1.24
CA PRO A 28 6.54 5.79 -1.73
C PRO A 28 7.08 4.37 -1.95
N SER A 29 6.74 3.42 -1.07
CA SER A 29 7.15 2.02 -1.24
C SER A 29 6.60 1.40 -2.53
N MET A 30 5.32 1.64 -2.84
CA MET A 30 4.69 1.12 -4.05
C MET A 30 5.24 1.79 -5.31
N VAL A 31 5.51 3.09 -5.27
CA VAL A 31 6.17 3.80 -6.38
C VAL A 31 7.58 3.26 -6.62
N GLY A 32 8.35 3.03 -5.56
CA GLY A 32 9.68 2.39 -5.65
C GLY A 32 9.60 1.00 -6.27
N LEU A 33 8.65 0.18 -5.84
CA LEU A 33 8.47 -1.18 -6.35
C LEU A 33 8.03 -1.20 -7.83
N ILE A 34 7.18 -0.25 -8.25
CA ILE A 34 6.76 -0.09 -9.65
C ILE A 34 7.93 0.33 -10.54
N MET A 35 8.79 1.23 -10.05
CA MET A 35 9.99 1.67 -10.79
C MET A 35 11.05 0.58 -10.88
N LEU A 36 11.20 -0.21 -9.80
CA LEU A 36 12.12 -1.35 -9.72
C LEU A 36 11.53 -2.65 -10.27
N SER A 37 10.28 -2.65 -10.75
CA SER A 37 9.56 -3.88 -11.11
C SER A 37 10.27 -4.68 -12.21
N LYS A 38 10.89 -3.99 -13.17
CA LYS A 38 11.64 -4.61 -14.26
C LYS A 38 12.87 -5.34 -13.72
N GLN A 39 13.56 -4.68 -12.81
CA GLN A 39 14.80 -5.14 -12.22
C GLN A 39 14.57 -6.31 -11.27
N VAL A 40 13.53 -6.24 -10.43
CA VAL A 40 13.13 -7.33 -9.52
C VAL A 40 12.85 -8.60 -10.30
N VAL A 41 12.08 -8.50 -11.40
CA VAL A 41 11.78 -9.66 -12.26
C VAL A 41 13.03 -10.20 -12.95
N LEU A 42 13.91 -9.33 -13.45
CA LEU A 42 15.16 -9.75 -14.09
C LEU A 42 16.11 -10.49 -13.14
N ILE A 43 16.21 -10.07 -11.88
CA ILE A 43 17.05 -10.73 -10.87
C ILE A 43 16.47 -12.09 -10.48
N ILE A 44 15.16 -12.16 -10.26
CA ILE A 44 14.52 -13.36 -9.70
C ILE A 44 14.29 -14.41 -10.77
N SER A 45 13.85 -13.98 -11.95
CA SER A 45 13.33 -14.86 -13.00
C SER A 45 14.14 -14.81 -14.29
N GLY A 46 15.07 -13.86 -14.46
CA GLY A 46 15.86 -13.72 -15.67
C GLY A 46 15.12 -13.02 -16.82
N GLU A 47 15.80 -12.88 -17.97
CA GLU A 47 15.26 -12.15 -19.13
C GLU A 47 14.06 -12.83 -19.80
N GLU A 48 13.91 -14.15 -19.67
CA GLU A 48 12.77 -14.90 -20.24
C GLU A 48 11.41 -14.49 -19.66
N TYR A 49 11.38 -13.87 -18.47
CA TYR A 49 10.15 -13.48 -17.78
C TYR A 49 9.89 -11.96 -17.79
N ILE A 50 10.50 -11.21 -18.72
CA ILE A 50 10.25 -9.75 -18.85
C ILE A 50 8.76 -9.42 -19.00
N SER A 51 7.93 -10.33 -19.53
CA SER A 51 6.47 -10.18 -19.58
C SER A 51 5.84 -10.02 -18.19
N ALA A 52 6.39 -10.65 -17.14
CA ALA A 52 5.87 -10.56 -15.77
C ALA A 52 6.05 -9.19 -15.12
N VAL A 53 6.85 -8.30 -15.73
CA VAL A 53 7.04 -6.91 -15.27
C VAL A 53 5.72 -6.13 -15.31
N SER A 54 4.89 -6.37 -16.33
CA SER A 54 3.56 -5.77 -16.47
C SER A 54 2.65 -6.24 -15.33
N SER A 55 2.54 -7.56 -15.15
CA SER A 55 1.82 -8.18 -14.04
C SER A 55 2.24 -7.64 -12.67
N LEU A 56 3.54 -7.51 -12.39
CA LEU A 56 4.03 -7.01 -11.11
C LEU A 56 3.58 -5.57 -10.83
N ARG A 57 3.60 -4.70 -11.85
CA ARG A 57 3.11 -3.31 -11.72
C ARG A 57 1.63 -3.24 -11.39
N ILE A 58 0.83 -4.10 -12.03
CA ILE A 58 -0.62 -4.19 -11.78
C ILE A 58 -0.87 -4.70 -10.35
N LEU A 59 -0.10 -5.70 -9.91
CA LEU A 59 -0.16 -6.20 -8.53
C LEU A 59 0.23 -5.15 -7.50
N CYS A 60 1.16 -4.24 -7.79
CA CYS A 60 1.46 -3.12 -6.90
C CYS A 60 0.24 -2.22 -6.66
N LEU A 61 -0.53 -1.96 -7.72
CA LEU A 61 -1.79 -1.21 -7.58
C LEU A 61 -2.82 -2.01 -6.77
N ALA A 62 -2.89 -3.32 -6.99
CA ALA A 62 -3.78 -4.19 -6.22
C ALA A 62 -3.41 -4.22 -4.73
N LEU A 63 -2.11 -4.22 -4.41
CA LEU A 63 -1.61 -4.14 -3.04
C LEU A 63 -2.03 -2.85 -2.34
N ILE A 64 -2.00 -1.71 -3.02
CA ILE A 64 -2.52 -0.44 -2.46
C ILE A 64 -3.99 -0.62 -2.06
N CYS A 65 -4.81 -1.17 -2.95
CA CYS A 65 -6.22 -1.43 -2.65
C CYS A 65 -6.39 -2.42 -1.49
N SER A 66 -5.59 -3.50 -1.48
CA SER A 66 -5.62 -4.55 -0.46
C SER A 66 -5.27 -4.01 0.93
N ILE A 67 -4.24 -3.18 1.03
CA ILE A 67 -3.81 -2.56 2.29
C ILE A 67 -4.90 -1.62 2.84
N ILE A 68 -5.52 -0.81 1.99
CA ILE A 68 -6.65 0.04 2.39
C ILE A 68 -7.84 -0.83 2.80
N SER A 69 -8.15 -1.88 2.04
CA SER A 69 -9.21 -2.83 2.37
C SER A 69 -8.98 -3.46 3.76
N TRP A 70 -7.75 -3.90 4.03
CA TRP A 70 -7.34 -4.53 5.28
C TRP A 70 -7.46 -3.59 6.48
N ILE A 71 -7.00 -2.34 6.39
CA ILE A 71 -7.10 -1.40 7.51
C ILE A 71 -8.55 -1.07 7.90
N PHE A 72 -9.48 -1.02 6.93
CA PHE A 72 -10.90 -0.87 7.24
C PHE A 72 -11.51 -2.15 7.79
N ASN A 73 -11.08 -3.31 7.30
CA ASN A 73 -11.53 -4.60 7.77
C ASN A 73 -11.12 -4.85 9.24
N ASP A 74 -9.82 -4.95 9.47
CA ASP A 74 -9.25 -5.30 10.77
C ASP A 74 -9.26 -4.14 11.74
N GLY A 75 -9.10 -2.91 11.23
CA GLY A 75 -9.07 -1.72 12.07
C GLY A 75 -10.44 -1.14 12.41
N VAL A 76 -11.52 -1.47 11.67
CA VAL A 76 -12.87 -0.94 11.92
C VAL A 76 -13.94 -2.02 12.03
N LEU A 77 -14.09 -2.89 11.03
CA LEU A 77 -15.19 -3.86 10.97
C LEU A 77 -15.08 -4.93 12.07
N ILE A 78 -13.90 -5.51 12.29
CA ILE A 78 -13.66 -6.49 13.36
C ILE A 78 -13.88 -5.89 14.76
N PRO A 79 -13.23 -4.79 15.17
CA PRO A 79 -13.40 -4.24 16.53
C PRO A 79 -14.82 -3.74 16.81
N THR A 80 -15.61 -3.45 15.76
CA THR A 80 -17.01 -3.01 15.90
C THR A 80 -18.02 -4.16 15.85
N LYS A 81 -17.55 -5.42 15.94
CA LYS A 81 -18.35 -6.65 15.89
C LYS A 81 -19.16 -6.80 14.60
N ARG A 82 -18.65 -6.24 13.49
CA ARG A 82 -19.25 -6.28 12.15
C ARG A 82 -18.54 -7.30 11.25
N GLU A 83 -17.99 -8.37 11.83
CA GLU A 83 -17.26 -9.44 11.13
C GLU A 83 -18.08 -10.11 10.02
N LYS A 84 -19.42 -10.14 10.14
CA LYS A 84 -20.29 -10.67 9.07
C LYS A 84 -20.11 -9.89 7.77
N TYR A 85 -19.99 -8.56 7.85
CA TYR A 85 -19.75 -7.72 6.69
C TYR A 85 -18.35 -7.94 6.13
N ALA A 86 -17.33 -8.05 6.99
CA ALA A 86 -15.98 -8.45 6.57
C ALA A 86 -15.99 -9.76 5.76
N LEU A 87 -16.69 -10.78 6.25
CA LEU A 87 -16.84 -12.05 5.54
C LEU A 87 -17.55 -11.90 4.19
N TYR A 88 -18.65 -11.13 4.12
CA TYR A 88 -19.31 -10.86 2.84
C TYR A 88 -18.38 -10.18 1.83
N SER A 89 -17.56 -9.21 2.27
CA SER A 89 -16.56 -8.53 1.42
C SER A 89 -15.58 -9.54 0.83
N THR A 90 -15.03 -10.40 1.68
CA THR A 90 -14.03 -11.39 1.29
C THR A 90 -14.61 -12.42 0.34
N ILE A 91 -15.84 -12.91 0.61
CA ILE A 91 -16.52 -13.87 -0.27
C ILE A 91 -16.79 -13.24 -1.63
N ILE A 92 -17.34 -12.02 -1.68
CA ILE A 92 -17.63 -11.32 -2.94
C ILE A 92 -16.32 -11.02 -3.69
N SER A 93 -15.28 -10.58 -3.00
CA SER A 93 -13.95 -10.35 -3.61
C SER A 93 -13.37 -11.64 -4.19
N ALA A 94 -13.44 -12.76 -3.46
CA ALA A 94 -12.96 -14.05 -3.94
C ALA A 94 -13.73 -14.54 -5.17
N ILE A 95 -15.07 -14.39 -5.18
CA ILE A 95 -15.91 -14.72 -6.33
C ILE A 95 -15.55 -13.83 -7.52
N LEU A 96 -15.41 -12.52 -7.32
CA LEU A 96 -15.00 -11.58 -8.36
C LEU A 96 -13.61 -11.92 -8.90
N ASN A 97 -12.66 -12.34 -8.06
CA ASN A 97 -11.33 -12.73 -8.50
C ASN A 97 -11.39 -13.94 -9.44
N ILE A 98 -12.17 -14.96 -9.10
CA ILE A 98 -12.34 -16.16 -9.93
C ILE A 98 -13.03 -15.82 -11.25
N ILE A 99 -14.13 -15.06 -11.20
CA ILE A 99 -14.90 -14.66 -12.39
C ILE A 99 -14.04 -13.80 -13.31
N ALA A 100 -13.37 -12.78 -12.76
CA ALA A 100 -12.50 -11.90 -13.52
C ALA A 100 -11.31 -12.68 -14.11
N SER A 101 -10.67 -13.56 -13.33
CA SER A 101 -9.57 -14.40 -13.82
C SER A 101 -10.00 -15.25 -15.01
N PHE A 102 -11.16 -15.90 -14.92
CA PHE A 102 -11.67 -16.76 -15.99
C PHE A 102 -12.03 -15.98 -17.26
N LEU A 103 -12.66 -14.80 -17.12
CA LEU A 103 -12.99 -13.92 -18.25
C LEU A 103 -11.75 -13.31 -18.91
N LEU A 104 -10.73 -12.94 -18.12
CA LEU A 104 -9.54 -12.23 -18.60
C LEU A 104 -8.49 -13.18 -19.19
N ILE A 105 -8.45 -14.45 -18.74
CA ILE A 105 -7.48 -15.47 -19.20
C ILE A 105 -7.46 -15.61 -20.72
N GLY A 106 -8.62 -15.52 -21.37
CA GLY A 106 -8.75 -15.66 -22.82
C GLY A 106 -8.15 -14.52 -23.65
N ARG A 107 -7.86 -13.35 -23.05
CA ARG A 107 -7.32 -12.18 -23.79
C ARG A 107 -5.91 -11.77 -23.37
N TRP A 108 -5.53 -11.93 -22.09
CA TRP A 108 -4.33 -11.29 -21.52
C TRP A 108 -3.32 -12.23 -20.82
N GLY A 109 -3.47 -13.55 -20.93
CA GLY A 109 -2.46 -14.50 -20.45
C GLY A 109 -2.13 -14.34 -18.96
N GLN A 110 -0.87 -14.04 -18.62
CA GLN A 110 -0.43 -13.83 -17.23
C GLN A 110 -0.93 -12.49 -16.63
N ASP A 111 -1.00 -11.43 -17.43
CA ASP A 111 -1.49 -10.12 -16.98
C ASP A 111 -2.98 -10.15 -16.62
N ALA A 112 -3.73 -11.10 -17.18
CA ALA A 112 -5.13 -11.36 -16.83
C ALA A 112 -5.31 -11.65 -15.34
N ALA A 113 -4.43 -12.47 -14.76
CA ALA A 113 -4.51 -12.85 -13.36
C ALA A 113 -4.21 -11.65 -12.44
N ALA A 114 -3.18 -10.86 -12.78
CA ALA A 114 -2.85 -9.66 -12.03
C ALA A 114 -4.00 -8.63 -12.03
N LEU A 115 -4.68 -8.47 -13.16
CA LEU A 115 -5.83 -7.57 -13.26
C LEU A 115 -7.07 -8.08 -12.54
N ALA A 116 -7.31 -9.39 -12.56
CA ALA A 116 -8.39 -9.99 -11.80
C ALA A 116 -8.22 -9.71 -10.30
N VAL A 117 -6.99 -9.84 -9.79
CA VAL A 117 -6.64 -9.49 -8.40
C VAL A 117 -6.88 -8.00 -8.14
N LEU A 118 -6.46 -7.10 -9.04
CA LEU A 118 -6.72 -5.67 -8.89
C LEU A 118 -8.22 -5.36 -8.80
N ILE A 119 -9.04 -5.97 -9.66
CA ILE A 119 -10.50 -5.76 -9.67
C ILE A 119 -11.12 -6.29 -8.37
N ALA A 120 -10.71 -7.48 -7.93
CA ALA A 120 -11.19 -8.09 -6.70
C ALA A 120 -10.83 -7.23 -5.47
N GLU A 121 -9.58 -6.80 -5.37
CA GLU A 121 -9.10 -5.96 -4.27
C GLU A 121 -9.76 -4.58 -4.28
N ALA A 122 -9.95 -3.98 -5.46
CA ALA A 122 -10.69 -2.72 -5.59
C ALA A 122 -12.14 -2.87 -5.13
N ALA A 123 -12.82 -3.95 -5.51
CA ALA A 123 -14.18 -4.23 -5.05
C ALA A 123 -14.23 -4.46 -3.53
N GLY A 124 -13.31 -5.27 -2.99
CA GLY A 124 -13.17 -5.51 -1.54
C GLY A 124 -12.94 -4.22 -0.76
N MET A 125 -12.04 -3.37 -1.24
CA MET A 125 -11.76 -2.06 -0.69
C MET A 125 -13.02 -1.18 -0.65
N ILE A 126 -13.75 -1.09 -1.76
CA ILE A 126 -14.98 -0.27 -1.85
C ILE A 126 -16.03 -0.77 -0.86
N MET A 127 -16.24 -2.08 -0.77
CA MET A 127 -17.21 -2.68 0.15
C MET A 127 -16.82 -2.45 1.62
N ASN A 128 -15.54 -2.64 1.97
CA ASN A 128 -15.04 -2.41 3.33
C ASN A 128 -15.14 -0.93 3.74
N ILE A 129 -14.84 0.00 2.83
CA ILE A 129 -15.06 1.43 3.06
C ILE A 129 -16.55 1.74 3.20
N TYR A 130 -17.40 1.13 2.36
CA TYR A 130 -18.84 1.35 2.40
C TYR A 130 -19.46 0.91 3.73
N TRP A 131 -19.10 -0.26 4.26
CA TRP A 131 -19.65 -0.76 5.53
C TRP A 131 -19.03 -0.11 6.78
N SER A 132 -17.85 0.48 6.66
CA SER A 132 -17.19 1.22 7.75
C SER A 132 -17.58 2.70 7.82
N ARG A 133 -18.22 3.26 6.77
CA ARG A 133 -18.57 4.69 6.66
C ARG A 133 -19.42 5.24 7.81
N ASP A 134 -20.23 4.39 8.43
CA ASP A 134 -21.11 4.78 9.55
C ASP A 134 -20.29 5.08 10.83
N ILE A 135 -19.07 4.55 10.91
CA ILE A 135 -18.21 4.58 12.09
C ILE A 135 -17.08 5.59 11.88
N ILE A 136 -16.39 5.46 10.75
CA ILE A 136 -15.27 6.31 10.33
C ILE A 136 -15.52 6.75 8.89
N LYS A 137 -15.59 8.07 8.67
CA LYS A 137 -15.69 8.61 7.31
C LYS A 137 -14.27 8.81 6.77
N LEU A 138 -14.05 8.38 5.53
CA LEU A 138 -12.76 8.55 4.85
C LEU A 138 -12.25 10.01 4.91
N LYS A 139 -13.16 10.97 4.72
CA LYS A 139 -12.85 12.41 4.75
C LYS A 139 -12.35 12.91 6.10
N ASP A 140 -12.74 12.26 7.20
CA ASP A 140 -12.37 12.69 8.56
C ASP A 140 -10.95 12.23 8.93
N ILE A 141 -10.50 11.13 8.30
CA ILE A 141 -9.19 10.53 8.55
C ILE A 141 -8.15 10.93 7.51
N LEU A 142 -8.55 11.18 6.26
CA LEU A 142 -7.65 11.45 5.15
C LEU A 142 -7.14 12.90 5.29
N GLU A 143 -5.96 13.05 5.86
CA GLU A 143 -5.26 14.32 5.88
C GLU A 143 -4.45 14.50 4.60
N THR A 144 -4.37 15.73 4.11
CA THR A 144 -3.56 16.08 2.95
C THR A 144 -2.08 16.03 3.34
N HIS A 145 -1.46 14.87 3.18
CA HIS A 145 -0.03 14.68 3.42
C HIS A 145 0.77 15.10 2.18
N SER A 146 1.07 16.39 2.07
CA SER A 146 1.96 16.95 1.04
C SER A 146 3.32 16.26 1.01
N GLY A 147 3.79 15.80 2.17
CA GLY A 147 4.99 14.99 2.26
C GLY A 147 4.92 13.73 1.40
N ALA A 148 3.81 12.96 1.40
CA ALA A 148 3.73 11.69 0.67
C ALA A 148 3.94 11.91 -0.84
N ILE A 149 3.43 13.03 -1.36
CA ILE A 149 3.62 13.48 -2.73
C ILE A 149 5.10 13.81 -2.98
N ILE A 150 5.74 14.54 -2.06
CA ILE A 150 7.18 14.86 -2.13
C ILE A 150 8.02 13.57 -2.12
N GLY A 151 7.63 12.58 -1.29
CA GLY A 151 8.29 11.28 -1.23
C GLY A 151 8.21 10.52 -2.56
N CYS A 152 7.01 10.43 -3.14
CA CYS A 152 6.85 9.83 -4.47
C CYS A 152 7.71 10.54 -5.53
N ILE A 153 7.76 11.88 -5.51
CA ILE A 153 8.58 12.66 -6.47
C ILE A 153 10.07 12.35 -6.29
N ILE A 154 10.59 12.31 -5.06
CA ILE A 154 12.00 12.01 -4.79
C ILE A 154 12.38 10.63 -5.34
N ILE A 155 11.56 9.61 -5.11
CA ILE A 155 11.83 8.24 -5.58
C ILE A 155 11.81 8.16 -7.11
N ILE A 156 10.85 8.84 -7.76
CA ILE A 156 10.78 8.90 -9.22
C ILE A 156 12.04 9.57 -9.80
N VAL A 157 12.48 10.68 -9.21
CA VAL A 157 13.68 11.41 -9.65
C VAL A 157 14.94 10.56 -9.46
N GLU A 158 15.10 9.90 -8.31
CA GLU A 158 16.24 9.01 -8.07
C GLU A 158 16.28 7.83 -9.03
N CYS A 159 15.16 7.10 -9.20
CA CYS A 159 15.10 5.99 -10.14
C CYS A 159 15.40 6.44 -11.57
N ALA A 160 14.95 7.62 -11.98
CA ALA A 160 15.25 8.18 -13.29
C ALA A 160 16.73 8.54 -13.46
N LEU A 161 17.37 9.10 -12.42
CA LEU A 161 18.79 9.44 -12.44
C LEU A 161 19.69 8.20 -12.48
N VAL A 162 19.39 7.17 -11.68
CA VAL A 162 20.18 5.92 -11.65
C VAL A 162 20.12 5.20 -13.00
N ASN A 163 18.93 5.12 -13.62
CA ASN A 163 18.79 4.53 -14.96
C ASN A 163 19.48 5.34 -16.07
N ARG A 164 19.67 6.65 -15.89
CA ARG A 164 20.32 7.50 -16.89
C ARG A 164 21.85 7.47 -16.81
N TYR A 165 22.41 7.29 -15.62
CA TYR A 165 23.86 7.33 -15.42
C TYR A 165 24.55 5.95 -15.45
N ILE A 166 23.83 4.85 -15.22
CA ILE A 166 24.43 3.50 -15.17
C ILE A 166 23.84 2.63 -16.28
N SER A 167 24.67 2.32 -17.29
CA SER A 167 24.33 1.53 -18.47
C SER A 167 24.38 0.00 -18.26
N GLY A 168 24.95 -0.48 -17.15
CA GLY A 168 24.96 -1.90 -16.79
C GLY A 168 23.68 -2.33 -16.08
N ASN A 169 22.82 -3.13 -16.71
CA ASN A 169 21.50 -3.53 -16.20
C ASN A 169 21.52 -4.06 -14.75
N ILE A 170 22.53 -4.87 -14.40
CA ILE A 170 22.64 -5.50 -13.07
C ILE A 170 23.23 -4.55 -12.01
N VAL A 171 24.28 -3.80 -12.37
CA VAL A 171 24.94 -2.86 -11.45
C VAL A 171 24.04 -1.65 -11.16
N SER A 172 23.35 -1.14 -12.18
CA SER A 172 22.32 -0.09 -12.04
C SER A 172 21.23 -0.54 -11.07
N THR A 173 20.84 -1.81 -11.14
CA THR A 173 19.82 -2.39 -10.26
C THR A 173 20.27 -2.47 -8.81
N ILE A 174 21.46 -3.00 -8.53
CA ILE A 174 21.97 -3.12 -7.15
C ILE A 174 22.09 -1.73 -6.52
N VAL A 175 22.61 -0.75 -7.28
CA VAL A 175 22.70 0.64 -6.85
C VAL A 175 21.31 1.23 -6.62
N ALA A 176 20.34 1.00 -7.51
CA ALA A 176 18.97 1.51 -7.35
C ALA A 176 18.26 0.94 -6.12
N ILE A 177 18.47 -0.35 -5.79
CA ILE A 177 17.93 -0.98 -4.59
C ILE A 177 18.55 -0.37 -3.33
N ILE A 178 19.89 -0.25 -3.29
CA ILE A 178 20.59 0.33 -2.13
C ILE A 178 20.17 1.80 -1.94
N VAL A 179 20.13 2.58 -3.02
CA VAL A 179 19.69 3.97 -2.99
C VAL A 179 18.25 4.03 -2.49
N SER A 180 17.32 3.24 -3.04
CA SER A 180 15.91 3.23 -2.62
C SER A 180 15.73 2.87 -1.14
N VAL A 181 16.52 1.92 -0.61
CA VAL A 181 16.50 1.58 0.82
C VAL A 181 17.03 2.75 1.67
N LEU A 182 18.07 3.43 1.21
CA LEU A 182 18.62 4.61 1.88
C LEU A 182 17.64 5.78 1.83
N THR A 183 17.02 6.09 0.68
CA THR A 183 16.00 7.13 0.60
C THR A 183 14.76 6.80 1.39
N TYR A 184 14.35 5.53 1.43
CA TYR A 184 13.26 5.10 2.32
C TYR A 184 13.61 5.38 3.79
N THR A 185 14.82 5.02 4.21
CA THR A 185 15.31 5.28 5.57
C THR A 185 15.35 6.79 5.87
N ILE A 186 15.84 7.59 4.92
CA ILE A 186 15.91 9.05 5.03
C ILE A 186 14.51 9.67 5.06
N MET A 187 13.57 9.22 4.22
CA MET A 187 12.18 9.66 4.27
C MET A 187 11.54 9.32 5.61
N LEU A 188 11.78 8.12 6.13
CA LEU A 188 11.23 7.70 7.41
C LEU A 188 11.77 8.56 8.57
N ILE A 189 13.00 9.08 8.44
CA ILE A 189 13.62 10.03 9.38
C ILE A 189 13.11 11.47 9.16
N ILE A 190 12.94 11.92 7.91
CA ILE A 190 12.50 13.28 7.54
C ILE A 190 11.00 13.47 7.80
N PHE A 191 10.17 12.47 7.50
CA PHE A 191 8.76 12.40 7.89
C PHE A 191 8.58 12.01 9.36
N LYS A 192 9.35 12.71 10.18
CA LYS A 192 9.23 12.85 11.61
C LYS A 192 7.91 13.53 12.04
N ASP A 193 6.85 13.43 11.24
CA ASP A 193 5.57 14.04 11.53
C ASP A 193 4.71 13.09 12.39
N ARG A 194 4.49 13.50 13.65
CA ARG A 194 3.72 12.89 14.76
C ARG A 194 3.94 11.40 15.09
N PHE A 195 3.87 10.48 14.13
CA PHE A 195 3.98 9.03 14.33
C PHE A 195 5.38 8.62 14.82
N SER A 196 6.43 9.18 14.20
CA SER A 196 7.82 8.89 14.59
C SER A 196 8.15 9.44 15.99
N GLN A 197 7.56 10.55 16.43
CA GLN A 197 7.74 11.06 17.80
C GLN A 197 7.08 10.15 18.84
N THR A 198 5.88 9.62 18.55
CA THR A 198 5.21 8.65 19.44
C THR A 198 6.02 7.35 19.57
N PHE A 199 6.64 6.88 18.49
CA PHE A 199 7.46 5.66 18.49
C PHE A 199 8.86 5.86 19.10
N LEU A 200 9.55 6.94 18.77
CA LEU A 200 10.86 7.31 19.37
C LEU A 200 10.73 7.62 20.86
N ASN A 201 9.66 8.29 21.30
CA ASN A 201 9.43 8.51 22.72
C ASN A 201 9.17 7.19 23.46
N ARG A 202 8.47 6.22 22.86
CA ARG A 202 8.30 4.89 23.48
C ARG A 202 9.59 4.08 23.55
N LEU A 203 10.51 4.24 22.60
CA LEU A 203 11.85 3.63 22.66
C LEU A 203 12.75 4.32 23.70
N LYS A 204 12.63 5.64 23.86
CA LYS A 204 13.35 6.41 24.90
C LYS A 204 12.87 6.12 26.32
N PHE A 205 11.62 5.65 26.51
CA PHE A 205 11.06 5.28 27.82
C PHE A 205 11.39 3.84 28.27
N ARG A 206 12.26 3.13 27.54
CA ARG A 206 12.72 1.78 27.89
C ARG A 206 14.19 1.72 28.36
N GLN A 207 14.81 2.87 28.63
CA GLN A 207 16.06 3.04 29.37
C GLN A 207 15.77 3.76 30.68
#